data_AF-A0A350XYA3-F1
#
_entry.id   AF-A0A350XYA3-F1
#
_cell.length_a   1.000
_cell.length_b   1.000
_cell.length_c   1.000
_cell.angle_alpha   90.00
_cell.angle_beta   90.00
_cell.angle_gamma   90.00
#
_symmetry.space_group_name_H-M   'P 1'
#
loop_
_entity.id
_entity.type
_entity.pdbx_description
1 polymer ?
#
loop_
_entity_poly.entity_id
_entity_poly.type
_entity_poly.pdbx_seq_one_letter_code
_entity_poly.pdbx_strand_id
1 'polypeptide(L)'
;MSKKISLKTIAGSLKFIIVAMGLCAFAIQSIISLMLIISDADNIDTLRAPWMVFLWSTAIPMVPALIYSWKTASNIGKNKAFCLDNSKNLKNIAISSICDAALVLVGNIVYLLLNISHPSVLLFSCIIVLIGIAIFIAAMGLSQLIRNAAELQEETDLTI
;
A
#
# COMPACT_ATOMS: atom_id res chain seq x y z
N MET A 1 -21.59 26.96 -11.29
CA MET A 1 -21.82 26.85 -9.82
C MET A 1 -21.16 25.54 -9.36
N SER A 2 -19.88 25.59 -8.96
CA SER A 2 -19.12 24.40 -8.58
C SER A 2 -19.68 23.86 -7.25
N LYS A 3 -20.27 22.67 -7.28
CA LYS A 3 -20.81 21.99 -6.10
C LYS A 3 -19.63 21.72 -5.15
N LYS A 4 -19.45 22.56 -4.12
CA LYS A 4 -18.39 22.39 -3.11
C LYS A 4 -18.55 20.99 -2.50
N ILE A 5 -17.70 20.05 -2.91
CA ILE A 5 -17.70 18.70 -2.38
C ILE A 5 -17.32 18.81 -0.90
N SER A 6 -18.21 18.33 -0.02
CA SER A 6 -17.94 18.32 1.43
C SER A 6 -16.82 17.34 1.74
N LEU A 7 -15.89 17.73 2.63
CA LEU A 7 -14.81 16.85 3.11
C LEU A 7 -15.34 15.54 3.70
N LYS A 8 -16.56 15.54 4.24
CA LYS A 8 -17.26 14.33 4.69
C LYS A 8 -17.58 13.36 3.56
N THR A 9 -17.99 13.88 2.40
CA THR A 9 -18.25 13.07 1.20
C THR A 9 -16.94 12.47 0.68
N ILE A 10 -15.87 13.26 0.62
CA ILE A 10 -14.53 12.78 0.21
C ILE A 10 -14.03 11.68 1.14
N ALA A 11 -14.14 11.88 2.45
CA ALA A 11 -13.76 10.89 3.44
C ALA A 11 -14.56 9.58 3.31
N GLY A 12 -15.87 9.68 3.04
CA GLY A 12 -16.72 8.51 2.78
C GLY A 12 -16.28 7.73 1.55
N SER A 13 -16.04 8.42 0.44
CA SER A 13 -15.54 7.80 -0.79
C SER A 13 -14.16 7.19 -0.62
N LEU A 14 -13.25 7.85 0.09
CA LEU A 14 -11.91 7.33 0.36
C LEU A 14 -11.97 6.04 1.19
N LYS A 15 -12.81 6.00 2.23
CA LYS A 15 -13.05 4.79 3.03
C LYS A 15 -13.61 3.65 2.20
N PHE A 16 -14.57 3.94 1.32
CA PHE A 16 -15.13 2.94 0.40
C PHE A 16 -14.03 2.36 -0.51
N ILE A 17 -13.20 3.22 -1.10
CA ILE A 17 -12.09 2.80 -1.97
C ILE A 17 -11.06 1.96 -1.19
N ILE A 18 -10.73 2.33 0.05
CA ILE A 18 -9.81 1.54 0.89
C ILE A 18 -10.35 0.12 1.13
N VAL A 19 -11.64 -0.02 1.45
CA VAL A 19 -12.26 -1.33 1.67
C VAL A 19 -12.33 -2.12 0.37
N ALA A 20 -12.72 -1.49 -0.74
CA ALA A 20 -12.77 -2.12 -2.05
C ALA A 20 -11.39 -2.63 -2.49
N MET A 21 -10.33 -1.82 -2.35
CA MET A 21 -8.96 -2.23 -2.65
C MET A 21 -8.49 -3.38 -1.77
N GLY A 22 -8.78 -3.34 -0.46
CA GLY A 22 -8.46 -4.43 0.45
C GLY A 22 -9.15 -5.75 0.06
N LEU A 23 -10.44 -5.68 -0.29
CA LEU A 23 -11.21 -6.85 -0.72
C LEU A 23 -10.71 -7.38 -2.07
N CYS A 24 -10.44 -6.50 -3.03
CA CYS A 24 -9.88 -6.87 -4.33
C CYS A 24 -8.52 -7.54 -4.17
N ALA A 25 -7.62 -6.99 -3.35
CA ALA A 25 -6.32 -7.59 -3.11
C ALA A 25 -6.44 -8.98 -2.47
N PHE A 26 -7.32 -9.13 -1.46
CA PHE A 26 -7.58 -10.43 -0.83
C PHE A 26 -8.16 -11.46 -1.81
N ALA A 27 -9.10 -11.04 -2.67
CA ALA A 27 -9.69 -11.89 -3.69
C ALA A 27 -8.65 -12.34 -4.73
N ILE A 28 -7.81 -11.42 -5.23
CA ILE A 28 -6.71 -11.72 -6.14
C ILE A 28 -5.75 -12.74 -5.49
N GLN A 29 -5.34 -12.49 -4.24
CA GLN A 29 -4.44 -13.41 -3.51
C GLN A 29 -5.05 -14.80 -3.37
N SER A 30 -6.34 -14.88 -3.05
CA SER A 30 -7.07 -16.14 -2.86
C SER A 30 -7.21 -16.91 -4.17
N ILE A 31 -7.50 -16.23 -5.28
CA ILE A 31 -7.60 -16.83 -6.61
C ILE A 31 -6.24 -17.39 -7.06
N ILE A 32 -5.15 -16.61 -6.89
CA ILE A 32 -3.79 -17.07 -7.22
C ILE A 32 -3.42 -18.28 -6.36
N SER A 33 -3.71 -18.24 -5.06
CA SER A 33 -3.46 -19.37 -4.15
C SER A 33 -4.26 -20.61 -4.56
N LEU A 34 -5.52 -20.46 -4.97
CA LEU A 34 -6.35 -21.57 -5.45
C LEU A 34 -5.81 -22.14 -6.77
N MET A 35 -5.39 -21.28 -7.69
CA MET A 35 -4.82 -21.69 -8.97
C MET A 35 -3.52 -22.49 -8.77
N LEU A 36 -2.69 -22.10 -7.80
CA LEU A 36 -1.48 -22.85 -7.41
C LEU A 36 -1.79 -24.23 -6.82
N ILE A 37 -2.90 -24.37 -6.09
CA ILE A 37 -3.33 -25.65 -5.50
C ILE A 37 -3.89 -26.60 -6.56
N ILE A 38 -4.70 -26.10 -7.50
CA ILE A 38 -5.34 -26.90 -8.55
C ILE A 38 -4.36 -27.29 -9.67
N SER A 39 -3.24 -26.59 -9.79
CA SER A 39 -2.21 -26.89 -10.79
C SER A 39 -1.58 -28.27 -10.51
N ASP A 40 -2.01 -29.25 -11.30
CA ASP A 40 -1.70 -30.69 -11.23
C ASP A 40 -0.35 -31.05 -11.88
N ALA A 41 0.63 -30.18 -11.71
CA ALA A 41 1.96 -30.39 -12.25
C ALA A 41 2.81 -31.15 -11.21
N ASP A 42 3.09 -32.42 -11.51
CA ASP A 42 3.92 -33.39 -10.74
C ASP A 42 5.25 -32.83 -10.18
N ASN A 43 5.75 -31.70 -10.71
CA ASN A 43 7.00 -31.05 -10.31
C ASN A 43 6.83 -29.81 -9.40
N ILE A 44 5.61 -29.44 -8.99
CA ILE A 44 5.35 -28.19 -8.26
C ILE A 44 5.16 -28.42 -6.75
N ASP A 45 5.04 -29.65 -6.26
CA ASP A 45 4.71 -29.89 -4.84
C ASP A 45 5.71 -29.26 -3.85
N THR A 46 7.02 -29.31 -4.14
CA THR A 46 8.03 -28.65 -3.29
C THR A 46 8.13 -27.14 -3.54
N LEU A 47 7.72 -26.68 -4.72
CA LEU A 47 7.80 -25.27 -5.16
C LEU A 47 6.58 -24.44 -4.76
N ARG A 48 5.44 -25.12 -4.53
CA ARG A 48 4.14 -24.53 -4.15
C ARG A 48 4.20 -23.87 -2.78
N ALA A 49 4.79 -24.55 -1.79
CA ALA A 49 4.85 -24.05 -0.42
C ALA A 49 5.65 -22.74 -0.30
N PRO A 50 6.87 -22.60 -0.86
CA PRO A 50 7.57 -21.32 -0.90
C PRO A 50 6.75 -20.22 -1.58
N TRP A 51 6.15 -20.48 -2.74
CA TRP A 51 5.36 -19.47 -3.46
C TRP A 51 4.12 -19.01 -2.67
N MET A 52 3.44 -19.93 -1.97
CA MET A 52 2.35 -19.57 -1.06
C MET A 52 2.84 -18.68 0.09
N VAL A 53 3.93 -19.06 0.76
CA VAL A 53 4.49 -18.25 1.86
C VAL A 53 4.87 -16.86 1.37
N PHE A 54 5.50 -16.77 0.20
CA PHE A 54 5.89 -15.50 -0.40
C PHE A 54 4.68 -14.62 -0.71
N LEU A 55 3.66 -15.16 -1.38
CA LEU A 55 2.41 -14.44 -1.65
C LEU A 55 1.78 -13.92 -0.35
N TRP A 56 1.62 -14.76 0.68
CA TRP A 56 1.01 -14.29 1.92
C TRP A 56 1.90 -13.31 2.69
N SER A 57 3.22 -13.37 2.52
CA SER A 57 4.14 -12.40 3.12
C SER A 57 3.98 -10.98 2.56
N THR A 58 3.59 -10.81 1.28
CA THR A 58 3.31 -9.49 0.70
C THR A 58 2.04 -8.84 1.28
N ALA A 59 1.18 -9.61 1.95
CA ALA A 59 0.02 -9.05 2.64
C ALA A 59 0.42 -8.32 3.95
N ILE A 60 1.59 -8.64 4.52
CA ILE A 60 2.02 -8.12 5.82
C ILE A 60 2.23 -6.59 5.78
N PRO A 61 2.97 -5.99 4.82
CA PRO A 61 3.13 -4.54 4.73
C PRO A 61 1.82 -3.82 4.37
N MET A 62 0.87 -4.53 3.76
CA MET A 62 -0.37 -3.96 3.26
C MET A 62 -1.37 -3.64 4.39
N VAL A 63 -1.44 -4.48 5.43
CA VAL A 63 -2.32 -4.25 6.60
C VAL A 63 -2.10 -2.89 7.27
N PRO A 64 -0.87 -2.49 7.67
CA PRO A 64 -0.64 -1.17 8.25
C PRO A 64 -0.97 -0.04 7.27
N ALA A 65 -0.68 -0.19 5.97
CA ALA A 65 -1.03 0.81 4.97
C ALA A 65 -2.55 1.07 4.92
N LEU A 66 -3.39 0.02 5.01
CA LEU A 66 -4.85 0.17 5.09
C LEU A 66 -5.29 0.89 6.36
N ILE A 67 -4.72 0.54 7.52
CA ILE A 67 -5.05 1.16 8.80
C ILE A 67 -4.73 2.66 8.78
N TYR A 68 -3.53 3.03 8.32
CA TYR A 68 -3.13 4.44 8.25
C TYR A 68 -3.93 5.21 7.19
N SER A 69 -4.29 4.56 6.07
CA SER A 69 -5.17 5.16 5.05
C SER A 69 -6.56 5.44 5.62
N TRP A 70 -7.10 4.52 6.41
CA TRP A 70 -8.39 4.71 7.08
C TRP A 70 -8.37 5.84 8.11
N LYS A 71 -7.30 5.92 8.93
CA LYS A 71 -7.08 7.02 9.88
C LYS A 71 -7.01 8.36 9.17
N THR A 72 -6.27 8.44 8.07
CA THR A 72 -6.17 9.61 7.19
C THR A 72 -7.54 10.05 6.67
N ALA A 73 -8.31 9.11 6.11
CA ALA A 73 -9.66 9.38 5.63
C ALA A 73 -10.61 9.86 6.75
N SER A 74 -10.49 9.27 7.94
CA SER A 74 -11.29 9.66 9.11
C SER A 74 -10.98 11.09 9.56
N ASN A 75 -9.71 11.48 9.57
CA ASN A 75 -9.29 12.84 9.93
C ASN A 75 -9.78 13.88 8.93
N ILE A 76 -9.74 13.57 7.62
CA ILE A 76 -10.32 14.40 6.56
C ILE A 76 -11.81 14.61 6.80
N GLY A 77 -12.56 13.56 7.16
CA GLY A 77 -14.00 13.66 7.43
C GLY A 77 -14.35 14.49 8.67
N LYS A 78 -13.39 14.69 9.58
CA LYS A 78 -13.50 15.57 10.76
C LYS A 78 -13.05 17.00 10.48
N ASN A 79 -12.90 17.40 9.21
CA ASN A 79 -12.31 18.68 8.78
C ASN A 79 -10.88 18.92 9.28
N LYS A 80 -10.15 17.87 9.66
CA LYS A 80 -8.74 17.91 10.10
C LYS A 80 -7.86 17.26 9.04
N ALA A 81 -7.92 17.77 7.81
CA ALA A 81 -7.14 17.23 6.68
C ALA A 81 -5.65 17.58 6.79
N PHE A 82 -5.34 18.79 7.26
CA PHE A 82 -3.99 19.29 7.46
C PHE A 82 -3.62 19.21 8.94
N CYS A 83 -3.16 18.05 9.40
CA CYS A 83 -2.69 17.89 10.77
C CYS A 83 -1.45 17.01 10.81
N LEU A 84 -0.64 17.17 11.86
CA LEU A 84 0.57 16.39 12.09
C LEU A 84 0.30 14.88 12.14
N ASP A 85 -0.85 14.46 12.69
CA ASP A 85 -1.24 13.05 12.70
C ASP A 85 -1.42 12.50 11.29
N ASN A 86 -2.00 13.29 10.39
CA ASN A 86 -2.21 12.87 9.01
C ASN A 86 -0.88 12.78 8.23
N SER A 87 0.04 13.72 8.49
CA SER A 87 1.41 13.64 7.97
C SER A 87 2.11 12.36 8.43
N LYS A 88 2.03 12.02 9.73
CA LYS A 88 2.60 10.78 10.28
C LYS A 88 1.97 9.53 9.65
N ASN A 89 0.65 9.51 9.46
CA ASN A 89 -0.03 8.40 8.80
C ASN A 89 0.47 8.21 7.36
N LEU A 90 0.59 9.27 6.57
CA LEU A 90 1.12 9.22 5.20
C LEU A 90 2.58 8.76 5.16
N LYS A 91 3.40 9.19 6.12
CA LYS A 91 4.78 8.71 6.25
C LYS A 91 4.81 7.20 6.49
N ASN A 92 3.93 6.68 7.34
CA ASN A 92 3.84 5.25 7.59
C ASN A 92 3.32 4.48 6.37
N ILE A 93 2.38 5.05 5.60
CA ILE A 93 1.94 4.48 4.31
C ILE A 93 3.12 4.40 3.33
N ALA A 94 3.93 5.45 3.24
CA ALA A 94 5.14 5.45 2.42
C ALA A 94 6.08 4.31 2.85
N ILE A 95 6.39 4.22 4.15
CA ILE A 95 7.25 3.16 4.70
C ILE A 95 6.71 1.77 4.38
N SER A 96 5.40 1.55 4.54
CA SER A 96 4.75 0.29 4.14
C SER A 96 4.93 -0.01 2.65
N SER A 97 4.79 1.00 1.77
CA SER A 97 4.94 0.86 0.32
C SER A 97 6.37 0.48 -0.09
N ILE A 98 7.39 1.10 0.52
CA ILE A 98 8.78 0.75 0.21
C ILE A 98 9.18 -0.59 0.80
N CYS A 99 8.65 -0.96 1.98
CA CYS A 99 8.83 -2.30 2.55
C CYS A 99 8.22 -3.37 1.64
N ASP A 100 7.03 -3.13 1.08
CA ASP A 100 6.38 -4.04 0.13
C ASP A 100 7.22 -4.18 -1.15
N ALA A 101 7.64 -3.06 -1.74
CA ALA A 101 8.49 -3.06 -2.92
C ALA A 101 9.82 -3.80 -2.69
N ALA A 102 10.46 -3.59 -1.53
CA ALA A 102 11.68 -4.28 -1.16
C ALA A 102 11.45 -5.79 -0.98
N LEU A 103 10.36 -6.19 -0.32
CA LEU A 103 9.99 -7.59 -0.14
C LEU A 103 9.77 -8.28 -1.49
N VAL A 104 9.03 -7.65 -2.39
CA VAL A 104 8.80 -8.16 -3.75
C VAL A 104 10.11 -8.32 -4.51
N LEU A 105 10.99 -7.32 -4.48
CA LEU A 105 12.27 -7.36 -5.19
C LEU A 105 13.21 -8.43 -4.61
N VAL A 106 13.43 -8.42 -3.30
CA VAL A 106 14.33 -9.35 -2.62
C VAL A 106 13.84 -10.78 -2.77
N GLY A 107 12.53 -11.03 -2.59
CA GLY A 107 11.98 -12.37 -2.74
C GLY A 107 12.11 -12.92 -4.16
N ASN A 108 11.85 -12.11 -5.18
CA ASN A 108 12.04 -12.54 -6.57
C ASN A 108 13.53 -12.80 -6.91
N ILE A 109 14.46 -12.00 -6.37
CA ILE A 109 15.91 -12.25 -6.53
C ILE A 109 16.31 -13.57 -5.87
N VAL A 110 15.87 -13.80 -4.62
CA VAL A 110 16.16 -15.07 -3.91
C VAL A 110 15.58 -16.26 -4.68
N TYR A 111 14.37 -16.13 -5.23
CA TYR A 111 13.73 -17.23 -5.95
C TYR A 111 14.39 -17.48 -7.30
N LEU A 112 14.95 -16.46 -7.95
CA LEU A 112 15.75 -16.62 -9.15
C LEU A 112 17.08 -17.34 -8.83
N LEU A 113 17.77 -16.98 -7.73
CA LEU A 113 19.01 -17.62 -7.31
C LEU A 113 18.82 -19.10 -6.94
N LEU A 114 17.67 -19.45 -6.37
CA LEU A 114 17.29 -20.82 -6.07
C LEU A 114 16.75 -21.59 -7.28
N ASN A 115 16.73 -20.98 -8.47
CA ASN A 115 16.19 -21.54 -9.72
C ASN A 115 14.72 -21.99 -9.61
N ILE A 116 13.98 -21.35 -8.69
CA ILE A 116 12.56 -21.56 -8.41
C ILE A 116 11.70 -20.72 -9.34
N SER A 117 12.18 -19.53 -9.72
CA SER A 117 11.46 -18.58 -10.56
C SER A 117 12.12 -18.37 -11.91
N HIS A 118 11.30 -18.27 -12.94
CA HIS A 118 11.75 -17.93 -14.28
C HIS A 118 12.19 -16.46 -14.35
N PRO A 119 13.25 -16.09 -15.08
CA PRO A 119 13.71 -14.70 -15.22
C PRO A 119 12.63 -13.70 -15.68
N SER A 120 11.61 -14.19 -16.39
CA SER A 120 10.47 -13.37 -16.82
C SER A 120 9.64 -12.84 -15.64
N VAL A 121 9.49 -13.63 -14.57
CA VAL A 121 8.75 -13.23 -13.37
C VAL A 121 9.44 -12.06 -12.66
N LEU A 122 10.78 -12.09 -12.61
CA LEU A 122 11.57 -10.99 -12.06
C LEU A 122 11.33 -9.70 -12.87
N LEU A 123 11.31 -9.76 -14.20
CA LEU A 123 11.04 -8.59 -15.05
C LEU A 123 9.65 -8.00 -14.79
N PHE A 124 8.62 -8.83 -14.63
CA PHE A 124 7.29 -8.35 -14.24
C PHE A 124 7.29 -7.73 -12.84
N SER A 125 8.02 -8.33 -11.89
CA SER A 125 8.12 -7.80 -10.52
C SER A 125 8.78 -6.41 -10.48
N CYS A 126 9.72 -6.11 -11.39
CA CYS A 126 10.32 -4.77 -11.49
C CYS A 126 9.28 -3.68 -11.74
N ILE A 127 8.25 -3.95 -12.55
CA ILE A 127 7.16 -2.98 -12.79
C ILE A 127 6.39 -2.71 -11.50
N ILE A 128 6.10 -3.76 -10.72
CA ILE A 128 5.41 -3.66 -9.43
C ILE A 128 6.26 -2.84 -8.44
N VAL A 129 7.57 -3.09 -8.39
CA VAL A 129 8.52 -2.35 -7.55
C VAL A 129 8.54 -0.87 -7.93
N LEU A 130 8.55 -0.53 -9.21
CA LEU A 130 8.49 0.87 -9.66
C LEU A 130 7.20 1.57 -9.22
N ILE A 131 6.06 0.87 -9.29
CA ILE A 131 4.78 1.39 -8.77
C ILE A 131 4.87 1.61 -7.26
N GLY A 132 5.44 0.67 -6.50
CA GLY A 132 5.63 0.81 -5.06
C GLY A 132 6.54 1.98 -4.68
N ILE A 133 7.60 2.23 -5.45
CA ILE A 133 8.48 3.40 -5.29
C ILE A 133 7.74 4.69 -5.61
N ALA A 134 6.93 4.72 -6.69
CA ALA A 134 6.14 5.89 -7.03
C ALA A 134 5.14 6.26 -5.92
N ILE A 135 4.45 5.26 -5.35
CA ILE A 135 3.55 5.44 -4.21
C ILE A 135 4.33 5.95 -2.98
N PHE A 136 5.53 5.41 -2.71
CA PHE A 136 6.40 5.88 -1.63
C PHE A 136 6.72 7.38 -1.78
N ILE A 137 7.20 7.80 -2.96
CA ILE A 137 7.57 9.19 -3.23
C ILE A 137 6.34 10.09 -3.09
N ALA A 138 5.19 9.70 -3.65
CA ALA A 138 3.96 10.48 -3.57
C ALA A 138 3.47 10.63 -2.12
N ALA A 139 3.43 9.54 -1.35
CA ALA A 139 2.99 9.55 0.04
C ALA A 139 3.95 10.34 0.94
N MET A 140 5.26 10.23 0.72
CA MET A 140 6.26 10.99 1.47
C MET A 140 6.21 12.48 1.13
N GLY A 141 6.03 12.83 -0.14
CA GLY A 141 5.81 14.21 -0.58
C GLY A 141 4.57 14.82 0.07
N LEU A 142 3.43 14.11 0.02
CA LEU A 142 2.20 14.54 0.68
C LEU A 142 2.35 14.67 2.20
N SER A 143 3.08 13.75 2.84
CA SER A 143 3.37 13.81 4.27
C SER A 143 4.09 15.11 4.64
N GLN A 144 5.08 15.53 3.87
CA GLN A 144 5.83 16.76 4.12
C GLN A 144 4.98 18.01 3.84
N LEU A 145 4.20 18.03 2.76
CA LEU A 145 3.31 19.15 2.45
C LEU A 145 2.26 19.35 3.54
N ILE A 146 1.64 18.27 4.01
CA ILE A 146 0.65 18.33 5.09
C ILE A 146 1.30 18.79 6.40
N ARG A 147 2.54 18.38 6.68
CA ARG A 147 3.28 18.83 7.85
C ARG A 147 3.52 20.33 7.81
N ASN A 148 4.09 20.83 6.73
CA ASN A 148 4.38 22.26 6.58
C ASN A 148 3.09 23.10 6.68
N ALA A 149 1.99 22.64 6.05
CA ALA A 149 0.71 23.34 6.12
C ALA A 149 0.13 23.36 7.56
N ALA A 150 0.30 22.28 8.32
CA ALA A 150 -0.17 22.21 9.70
C ALA A 150 0.66 23.12 10.63
N GLU A 151 1.98 23.14 10.48
CA GLU A 151 2.88 24.00 11.26
C GLU A 151 2.58 25.49 11.01
N LEU A 152 2.36 25.90 9.75
CA LEU A 152 1.98 27.28 9.41
C LEU A 152 0.64 27.71 10.03
N GLN A 153 -0.32 26.79 10.12
CA GLN A 153 -1.61 27.07 10.73
C GLN A 153 -1.48 27.27 12.25
N GLU A 154 -0.62 26.50 12.90
CA GLU A 154 -0.33 26.62 14.33
C GLU A 154 0.40 27.92 14.68
N GLU A 155 1.38 28.34 13.87
CA GLU A 155 2.06 29.63 14.03
C GLU A 155 1.11 30.82 13.87
N THR A 156 0.17 30.74 12.92
CA THR A 156 -0.82 31.80 12.69
C THR A 156 -1.77 31.91 13.89
N ASP A 157 -2.23 30.79 14.44
CA ASP A 157 -3.12 30.78 15.62
C ASP A 157 -2.42 31.27 16.91
N LEU A 158 -1.09 31.14 17.02
CA LEU A 158 -0.31 31.61 18.17
C LEU A 158 0.02 33.12 18.15
N THR A 159 -0.16 33.79 17.01
CA THR A 159 0.19 35.22 16.85
C THR A 159 -1.01 36.15 17.10
N ILE A 160 -2.19 35.61 17.42
CA ILE A 160 -3.42 36.37 17.70
C ILE A 160 -3.65 36.51 19.21
#